data_AF-A0A7Y3MRZ3-F1
#
_entry.id   AF-A0A7Y3MRZ3-F1
#
_cell.length_a   1.000
_cell.length_b   1.000
_cell.length_c   1.000
_cell.angle_alpha   90.00
_cell.angle_beta   90.00
_cell.angle_gamma   90.00
#
_symmetry.space_group_name_H-M   'P 1'
#
loop_
_entity.id
_entity.type
_entity.pdbx_description
1 polymer ?
#
loop_
_entity_poly.entity_id
_entity_poly.type
_entity_poly.pdbx_seq_one_letter_code
_entity_poly.pdbx_strand_id
1 'polypeptide(L)'
;MNHYNAATAALAMILAPIASAEIIHVPADHPTIQGAIDAAVDGDEIVVAPGVYFGGTFAAIYIPEKSIVLRSTDPESAQVVAATSIQAQLYLFGGDQTTLVDGFSFKRPTGGGSLRKSLVLFESAATVRNCVWSGMHIDIIPPPDGVLTIHGGSAVVERCRISNNEIYNATIIACRRGAAPTLVDNIVSGNAGWPIGFGIRSEEGCNPTLIGTLMCGNTLAFNPVVGPWTDGGGNTLDGACPCPADIDYDGVVGFGDLLGVLARWGPCLGWGCEADIDDNGDIGFGDLLAVLSTWGPCE
;
A
#
# COMPACT_ATOMS: atom_id res chain seq x y z
N MET A 1 74.98 -12.21 0.22
CA MET A 1 74.07 -12.79 -0.80
C MET A 1 72.86 -13.32 -0.07
N ASN A 2 71.80 -12.52 0.01
CA ASN A 2 70.54 -12.92 0.67
C ASN A 2 69.59 -13.45 -0.40
N HIS A 3 69.22 -14.72 -0.28
CA HIS A 3 68.17 -15.34 -1.09
C HIS A 3 66.81 -15.01 -0.48
N TYR A 4 65.98 -14.24 -1.20
CA TYR A 4 64.56 -14.10 -0.90
C TYR A 4 63.80 -15.15 -1.72
N ASN A 5 63.18 -16.12 -1.02
CA ASN A 5 62.24 -17.05 -1.61
C ASN A 5 60.92 -16.32 -1.92
N ALA A 6 60.55 -16.25 -3.19
CA ALA A 6 59.23 -15.78 -3.60
C ALA A 6 58.20 -16.89 -3.36
N ALA A 7 57.37 -16.73 -2.33
CA ALA A 7 56.19 -17.55 -2.12
C ALA A 7 55.06 -17.03 -3.02
N THR A 8 54.73 -17.78 -4.06
CA THR A 8 53.53 -17.56 -4.88
C THR A 8 52.29 -17.91 -4.07
N ALA A 9 51.50 -16.90 -3.70
CA ALA A 9 50.17 -17.09 -3.12
C ALA A 9 49.19 -17.49 -4.24
N ALA A 10 48.67 -18.71 -4.17
CA ALA A 10 47.56 -19.15 -5.03
C ALA A 10 46.27 -18.50 -4.53
N LEU A 11 45.66 -17.65 -5.36
CA LEU A 11 44.37 -17.03 -5.09
C LEU A 11 43.27 -18.09 -5.32
N ALA A 12 42.74 -18.67 -4.23
CA ALA A 12 41.59 -19.54 -4.30
C ALA A 12 40.35 -18.69 -4.66
N MET A 13 39.84 -18.86 -5.88
CA MET A 13 38.61 -18.25 -6.34
C MET A 13 37.45 -18.99 -5.67
N ILE A 14 36.93 -18.43 -4.57
CA ILE A 14 35.74 -18.95 -3.88
C ILE A 14 34.55 -18.65 -4.80
N LEU A 15 34.01 -19.68 -5.46
CA LEU A 15 32.69 -19.58 -6.08
C LEU A 15 31.67 -19.40 -4.95
N ALA A 16 31.18 -18.18 -4.76
CA ALA A 16 30.01 -17.97 -3.93
C ALA A 16 28.84 -18.73 -4.58
N PRO A 17 28.06 -19.52 -3.82
CA PRO A 17 26.84 -20.10 -4.35
C PRO A 17 25.94 -18.94 -4.81
N ILE A 18 25.52 -18.99 -6.07
CA ILE A 18 24.46 -18.12 -6.57
C ILE A 18 23.22 -18.56 -5.81
N ALA A 19 22.78 -17.76 -4.84
CA ALA A 19 21.48 -17.99 -4.20
C ALA A 19 20.43 -17.91 -5.32
N SER A 20 19.75 -19.02 -5.56
CA SER A 20 18.56 -19.02 -6.41
C SER A 20 17.45 -18.40 -5.58
N ALA A 21 16.72 -17.44 -6.16
CA ALA A 21 15.47 -16.95 -5.59
C ALA A 21 14.57 -18.14 -5.19
N GLU A 22 14.21 -18.19 -3.92
CA GLU A 22 13.31 -19.19 -3.34
C GLU A 22 11.92 -18.59 -3.12
N ILE A 23 10.89 -19.43 -3.25
CA ILE A 23 9.52 -19.05 -2.88
C ILE A 23 9.26 -19.57 -1.45
N ILE A 24 9.07 -18.65 -0.52
CA ILE A 24 8.81 -18.91 0.90
C ILE A 24 7.33 -18.67 1.18
N HIS A 25 6.61 -19.69 1.65
CA HIS A 25 5.17 -19.59 1.91
C HIS A 25 4.89 -19.27 3.38
N VAL A 26 4.02 -18.30 3.62
CA VAL A 26 3.49 -17.99 4.95
C VAL A 26 2.00 -18.37 4.97
N PRO A 27 1.54 -19.21 5.93
CA PRO A 27 2.26 -19.70 7.09
C PRO A 27 2.97 -21.06 6.92
N ALA A 28 2.96 -21.65 5.72
CA ALA A 28 3.33 -23.06 5.52
C ALA A 28 4.80 -23.38 5.83
N ASP A 29 5.73 -22.51 5.41
CA ASP A 29 7.17 -22.65 5.65
C ASP A 29 7.61 -21.89 6.91
N HIS A 30 7.03 -20.70 7.13
CA HIS A 30 7.22 -19.90 8.33
C HIS A 30 5.89 -19.44 8.91
N PRO A 31 5.66 -19.58 10.23
CA PRO A 31 4.36 -19.24 10.84
C PRO A 31 4.04 -17.74 10.85
N THR A 32 5.03 -16.87 10.60
CA THR A 32 4.87 -15.42 10.63
C THR A 32 5.56 -14.77 9.43
N ILE A 33 5.05 -13.62 9.00
CA ILE A 33 5.66 -12.81 7.94
C ILE A 33 7.09 -12.40 8.34
N GLN A 34 7.31 -11.97 9.59
CA GLN A 34 8.66 -11.62 10.06
C GLN A 34 9.62 -12.82 9.98
N GLY A 35 9.18 -14.03 10.35
CA GLY A 35 10.02 -15.22 10.29
C GLY A 35 10.44 -15.58 8.86
N ALA A 36 9.54 -15.40 7.88
CA ALA A 36 9.87 -15.55 6.47
C ALA A 36 10.85 -14.47 5.99
N ILE A 37 10.63 -13.21 6.38
CA ILE A 37 11.55 -12.10 6.05
C ILE A 37 12.93 -12.36 6.66
N ASP A 38 13.01 -12.86 7.89
CA ASP A 38 14.29 -13.14 8.56
C ASP A 38 15.08 -14.22 7.83
N ALA A 39 14.39 -15.23 7.27
CA ALA A 39 14.98 -16.33 6.50
C ALA A 39 15.33 -15.95 5.05
N ALA A 40 14.56 -15.06 4.44
CA ALA A 40 14.72 -14.65 3.05
C ALA A 40 16.08 -13.96 2.79
N VAL A 41 16.61 -14.12 1.60
CA VAL A 41 17.73 -13.36 1.04
C VAL A 41 17.28 -12.57 -0.18
N ASP A 42 18.14 -11.70 -0.71
CA ASP A 42 17.81 -10.91 -1.90
C ASP A 42 17.43 -11.80 -3.08
N GLY A 43 16.34 -11.44 -3.75
CA GLY A 43 15.73 -12.17 -4.85
C GLY A 43 14.57 -13.09 -4.44
N ASP A 44 14.43 -13.42 -3.15
CA ASP A 44 13.37 -14.32 -2.70
C ASP A 44 11.97 -13.71 -2.80
N GLU A 45 10.99 -14.61 -2.90
CA GLU A 45 9.58 -14.30 -2.96
C GLU A 45 8.84 -14.90 -1.76
N ILE A 46 8.29 -14.04 -0.92
CA ILE A 46 7.45 -14.42 0.22
C ILE A 46 5.98 -14.34 -0.22
N VAL A 47 5.34 -15.51 -0.30
CA VAL A 47 3.93 -15.66 -0.68
C VAL A 47 3.07 -15.92 0.54
N VAL A 48 2.17 -14.99 0.83
CA VAL A 48 1.35 -14.99 2.04
C VAL A 48 -0.07 -15.46 1.71
N ALA A 49 -0.49 -16.56 2.31
CA ALA A 49 -1.85 -17.08 2.20
C ALA A 49 -2.87 -16.18 2.93
N PRO A 50 -4.17 -16.23 2.57
CA PRO A 50 -5.22 -15.54 3.31
C PRO A 50 -5.17 -15.83 4.82
N GLY A 51 -5.27 -14.78 5.64
CA GLY A 51 -5.14 -14.84 7.09
C GLY A 51 -4.96 -13.46 7.71
N VAL A 52 -4.97 -13.41 9.05
CA VAL A 52 -4.67 -12.18 9.81
C VAL A 52 -3.27 -12.29 10.38
N TYR A 53 -2.42 -11.33 10.01
CA TYR A 53 -1.01 -11.30 10.37
C TYR A 53 -0.71 -10.11 11.26
N PHE A 54 -0.05 -10.40 12.37
CA PHE A 54 0.32 -9.41 13.38
C PHE A 54 1.83 -9.13 13.31
N GLY A 55 2.22 -7.98 13.82
CA GLY A 55 3.62 -7.66 14.04
C GLY A 55 4.17 -8.45 15.22
N GLY A 56 5.47 -8.67 15.21
CA GLY A 56 6.16 -9.30 16.34
C GLY A 56 6.28 -8.34 17.52
N THR A 57 7.48 -8.20 18.05
CA THR A 57 7.76 -7.22 19.10
C THR A 57 7.39 -5.80 18.61
N PHE A 58 6.67 -5.04 19.43
CA PHE A 58 6.17 -3.68 19.12
C PHE A 58 5.06 -3.58 18.07
N ALA A 59 4.38 -4.69 17.74
CA ALA A 59 3.32 -4.72 16.72
C ALA A 59 3.82 -4.19 15.36
N ALA A 60 5.07 -4.53 15.02
CA ALA A 60 5.73 -4.14 13.78
C ALA A 60 6.31 -5.35 13.03
N ILE A 61 6.37 -5.22 11.70
CA ILE A 61 7.07 -6.08 10.75
C ILE A 61 8.14 -5.21 10.08
N TYR A 62 9.35 -5.76 9.93
CA TYR A 62 10.52 -5.07 9.43
C TYR A 62 11.09 -5.81 8.22
N ILE A 63 11.28 -5.09 7.12
CA ILE A 63 12.05 -5.52 5.94
C ILE A 63 13.36 -4.71 5.94
N PRO A 64 14.48 -5.27 6.43
CA PRO A 64 15.72 -4.53 6.62
C PRO A 64 16.66 -4.67 5.42
N GLU A 65 16.74 -3.65 4.56
CA GLU A 65 17.71 -3.54 3.46
C GLU A 65 17.74 -4.76 2.52
N LYS A 66 16.58 -5.41 2.30
CA LYS A 66 16.44 -6.58 1.44
C LYS A 66 15.70 -6.27 0.13
N SER A 67 16.15 -6.90 -0.94
CA SER A 67 15.53 -6.88 -2.26
C SER A 67 14.65 -8.11 -2.45
N ILE A 68 13.46 -8.11 -1.83
CA ILE A 68 12.53 -9.26 -1.82
C ILE A 68 11.15 -8.88 -2.36
N VAL A 69 10.42 -9.88 -2.87
CA VAL A 69 8.99 -9.75 -3.17
C VAL A 69 8.19 -10.25 -1.97
N LEU A 70 7.35 -9.41 -1.38
CA LEU A 70 6.35 -9.78 -0.38
C LEU A 70 4.97 -9.60 -1.00
N ARG A 71 4.23 -10.69 -1.22
CA ARG A 71 2.89 -10.61 -1.84
C ARG A 71 1.88 -11.57 -1.24
N SER A 72 0.59 -11.28 -1.41
CA SER A 72 -0.45 -12.28 -1.18
C SER A 72 -0.44 -13.36 -2.26
N THR A 73 -1.17 -14.47 -2.03
CA THR A 73 -1.24 -15.59 -2.99
C THR A 73 -1.76 -15.18 -4.37
N ASP A 74 -2.62 -14.17 -4.43
CA ASP A 74 -3.20 -13.62 -5.65
C ASP A 74 -3.51 -12.12 -5.42
N PRO A 75 -2.56 -11.22 -5.73
CA PRO A 75 -2.68 -9.80 -5.44
C PRO A 75 -3.70 -9.06 -6.31
N GLU A 76 -4.12 -9.65 -7.43
CA GLU A 76 -5.16 -9.06 -8.31
C GLU A 76 -6.57 -9.50 -7.87
N SER A 77 -6.67 -10.55 -7.05
CA SER A 77 -7.94 -10.98 -6.47
C SER A 77 -8.32 -10.15 -5.25
N ALA A 78 -9.33 -9.31 -5.44
CA ALA A 78 -10.01 -8.55 -4.39
C ALA A 78 -10.29 -9.36 -3.11
N GLN A 79 -10.79 -10.59 -3.26
CA GLN A 79 -11.10 -11.49 -2.14
C GLN A 79 -9.85 -11.95 -1.39
N VAL A 80 -8.75 -12.20 -2.10
CA VAL A 80 -7.49 -12.61 -1.48
C VAL A 80 -6.82 -11.44 -0.78
N VAL A 81 -6.78 -10.26 -1.39
CA VAL A 81 -6.25 -9.03 -0.76
C VAL A 81 -7.02 -8.70 0.53
N ALA A 82 -8.36 -8.72 0.45
CA ALA A 82 -9.29 -8.57 1.56
C ALA A 82 -9.01 -9.52 2.74
N ALA A 83 -8.80 -10.79 2.41
CA ALA A 83 -8.61 -11.86 3.37
C ALA A 83 -7.16 -11.97 3.89
N THR A 84 -6.20 -11.30 3.24
CA THR A 84 -4.78 -11.27 3.65
C THR A 84 -4.50 -9.97 4.41
N SER A 85 -4.87 -9.96 5.69
CA SER A 85 -4.85 -8.76 6.51
C SER A 85 -3.56 -8.61 7.31
N ILE A 86 -2.90 -7.45 7.18
CA ILE A 86 -1.82 -7.03 8.09
C ILE A 86 -2.41 -6.08 9.13
N GLN A 87 -2.37 -6.50 10.39
CA GLN A 87 -2.82 -5.73 11.55
C GLN A 87 -1.61 -5.27 12.39
N ALA A 88 -0.67 -4.64 11.71
CA ALA A 88 0.62 -4.26 12.23
C ALA A 88 1.15 -3.03 11.51
N GLN A 89 2.21 -2.44 12.07
CA GLN A 89 3.05 -1.51 11.32
C GLN A 89 3.98 -2.31 10.40
N LEU A 90 4.17 -1.88 9.16
CA LEU A 90 5.17 -2.42 8.26
C LEU A 90 6.23 -1.35 7.98
N TYR A 91 7.48 -1.69 8.22
CA TYR A 91 8.64 -0.83 8.01
C TYR A 91 9.53 -1.45 6.94
N LEU A 92 9.80 -0.68 5.90
CA LEU A 92 10.71 -1.06 4.83
C LEU A 92 11.88 -0.07 4.85
N PHE A 93 13.07 -0.58 5.16
CA PHE A 93 14.32 0.20 5.16
C PHE A 93 15.13 -0.17 3.92
N GLY A 94 15.46 0.79 3.08
CA GLY A 94 16.14 0.54 1.80
C GLY A 94 15.22 -0.16 0.80
N GLY A 95 15.73 -1.20 0.14
CA GLY A 95 15.04 -1.88 -0.94
C GLY A 95 15.18 -1.14 -2.28
N ASP A 96 15.41 -1.92 -3.33
CA ASP A 96 15.59 -1.43 -4.68
C ASP A 96 14.31 -1.59 -5.51
N GLN A 97 14.42 -1.40 -6.83
CA GLN A 97 13.29 -1.49 -7.76
C GLN A 97 12.72 -2.92 -7.91
N THR A 98 13.40 -3.93 -7.38
CA THR A 98 12.93 -5.32 -7.33
C THR A 98 12.20 -5.64 -6.02
N THR A 99 12.35 -4.79 -4.99
CA THR A 99 11.56 -4.91 -3.76
C THR A 99 10.10 -4.58 -4.03
N LEU A 100 9.20 -5.49 -3.64
CA LEU A 100 7.77 -5.38 -3.92
C LEU A 100 6.94 -5.70 -2.68
N VAL A 101 5.92 -4.89 -2.40
CA VAL A 101 4.83 -5.19 -1.45
C VAL A 101 3.51 -5.18 -2.24
N ASP A 102 2.86 -6.34 -2.36
CA ASP A 102 1.75 -6.51 -3.31
C ASP A 102 0.53 -7.24 -2.70
N GLY A 103 -0.64 -6.60 -2.79
CA GLY A 103 -1.91 -7.29 -2.53
C GLY A 103 -2.25 -7.55 -1.06
N PHE A 104 -2.07 -6.57 -0.18
CA PHE A 104 -2.41 -6.70 1.25
C PHE A 104 -3.51 -5.74 1.72
N SER A 105 -4.33 -6.18 2.67
CA SER A 105 -5.23 -5.29 3.41
C SER A 105 -4.65 -4.92 4.77
N PHE A 106 -4.31 -3.64 4.94
CA PHE A 106 -3.94 -3.06 6.22
C PHE A 106 -5.19 -2.65 6.99
N LYS A 107 -5.35 -3.23 8.19
CA LYS A 107 -6.51 -3.03 9.06
C LYS A 107 -6.09 -2.65 10.47
N ARG A 108 -7.03 -2.06 11.21
CA ARG A 108 -6.87 -1.78 12.64
C ARG A 108 -6.57 -3.07 13.42
N PRO A 109 -5.74 -3.02 14.49
CA PRO A 109 -5.52 -4.16 15.36
C PRO A 109 -6.81 -4.70 15.99
N THR A 110 -6.94 -6.03 16.02
CA THR A 110 -8.02 -6.74 16.71
C THR A 110 -8.06 -6.34 18.19
N GLY A 111 -9.25 -6.01 18.70
CA GLY A 111 -9.45 -5.54 20.08
C GLY A 111 -9.54 -4.02 20.24
N GLY A 112 -9.38 -3.26 19.15
CA GLY A 112 -9.39 -1.80 19.18
C GLY A 112 -8.04 -1.22 19.59
N GLY A 113 -7.80 0.04 19.23
CA GLY A 113 -6.51 0.70 19.45
C GLY A 113 -6.03 1.48 18.22
N SER A 114 -5.22 2.50 18.44
CA SER A 114 -4.71 3.36 17.36
C SER A 114 -3.34 2.88 16.92
N LEU A 115 -3.10 2.81 15.61
CA LEU A 115 -1.73 2.73 15.12
C LEU A 115 -1.16 4.15 15.04
N ARG A 116 0.15 4.30 15.19
CA ARG A 116 0.81 5.57 14.90
C ARG A 116 1.00 5.78 13.39
N LYS A 117 1.23 4.68 12.65
CA LYS A 117 1.47 4.59 11.22
C LYS A 117 1.04 3.22 10.73
N SER A 118 0.79 3.02 9.44
CA SER A 118 0.57 1.67 8.90
C SER A 118 1.77 1.18 8.10
N LEU A 119 2.15 1.87 7.02
CA LEU A 119 3.33 1.53 6.22
C LEU A 119 4.31 2.70 6.23
N VAL A 120 5.59 2.41 6.48
CA VAL A 120 6.68 3.37 6.43
C VAL A 120 7.79 2.88 5.51
N LEU A 121 8.12 3.70 4.52
CA LEU A 121 9.24 3.50 3.61
C LEU A 121 10.37 4.46 3.99
N PHE A 122 11.58 3.93 4.17
CA PHE A 122 12.79 4.69 4.45
C PHE A 122 13.83 4.43 3.37
N GLU A 123 14.25 5.48 2.66
CA GLU A 123 15.28 5.44 1.60
C GLU A 123 15.03 4.33 0.58
N SER A 124 13.75 4.16 0.20
CA SER A 124 13.30 3.01 -0.58
C SER A 124 13.01 3.36 -2.04
N ALA A 125 13.41 2.47 -2.96
CA ALA A 125 12.96 2.47 -4.35
C ALA A 125 11.93 1.35 -4.64
N ALA A 126 11.39 0.73 -3.59
CA ALA A 126 10.43 -0.37 -3.70
C ALA A 126 9.13 0.05 -4.40
N THR A 127 8.42 -0.94 -4.95
CA THR A 127 7.05 -0.78 -5.40
C THR A 127 6.07 -1.28 -4.34
N VAL A 128 5.05 -0.50 -4.05
CA VAL A 128 3.90 -0.88 -3.22
C VAL A 128 2.67 -0.84 -4.10
N ARG A 129 1.96 -1.96 -4.26
CA ARG A 129 0.79 -1.99 -5.14
C ARG A 129 -0.32 -2.92 -4.68
N ASN A 130 -1.51 -2.70 -5.23
CA ASN A 130 -2.74 -3.47 -4.91
C ASN A 130 -3.02 -3.54 -3.40
N CYS A 131 -2.54 -2.57 -2.63
CA CYS A 131 -2.68 -2.54 -1.18
C CYS A 131 -3.86 -1.68 -0.76
N VAL A 132 -4.46 -2.04 0.37
CA VAL A 132 -5.67 -1.38 0.90
C VAL A 132 -5.48 -0.95 2.33
N TRP A 133 -5.75 0.30 2.60
CA TRP A 133 -5.92 0.83 3.95
C TRP A 133 -7.38 1.24 4.12
N SER A 134 -8.10 0.51 4.96
CA SER A 134 -9.52 0.79 5.22
C SER A 134 -9.88 0.64 6.70
N GLY A 135 -10.70 1.58 7.19
CA GLY A 135 -11.13 1.60 8.60
C GLY A 135 -9.97 1.78 9.57
N MET A 136 -8.86 2.36 9.13
CA MET A 136 -7.73 2.65 10.02
C MET A 136 -8.11 3.78 10.96
N HIS A 137 -7.59 3.71 12.18
CA HIS A 137 -7.65 4.78 13.15
C HIS A 137 -6.21 5.11 13.58
N ILE A 138 -5.68 6.23 13.06
CA ILE A 138 -4.30 6.66 13.27
C ILE A 138 -4.27 7.82 14.25
N ASP A 139 -3.50 7.70 15.33
CA ASP A 139 -3.37 8.73 16.36
C ASP A 139 -1.89 9.07 16.60
N ILE A 140 -1.52 10.33 16.37
CA ILE A 140 -0.15 10.84 16.48
C ILE A 140 -0.09 12.17 17.25
N ILE A 141 1.01 12.38 17.98
CA ILE A 141 1.39 13.67 18.56
C ILE A 141 2.88 13.92 18.26
N PRO A 142 3.30 15.03 17.63
CA PRO A 142 2.65 15.85 16.61
C PRO A 142 2.90 15.32 15.17
N PRO A 143 2.14 15.79 14.16
CA PRO A 143 2.31 15.42 12.75
C PRO A 143 3.76 15.58 12.31
N PRO A 144 4.24 14.72 11.39
CA PRO A 144 3.58 14.62 10.09
C PRO A 144 3.37 13.24 9.49
N ASP A 145 3.74 12.17 10.19
CA ASP A 145 3.58 10.82 9.67
C ASP A 145 2.09 10.43 9.55
N GLY A 146 1.82 9.35 8.83
CA GLY A 146 0.46 9.03 8.38
C GLY A 146 0.16 7.55 8.19
N VAL A 147 -0.96 7.28 7.51
CA VAL A 147 -1.34 5.92 7.08
C VAL A 147 -0.20 5.32 6.25
N LEU A 148 0.22 6.04 5.21
CA LEU A 148 1.41 5.76 4.42
C LEU A 148 2.43 6.88 4.63
N THR A 149 3.67 6.51 4.94
CA THR A 149 4.75 7.47 5.19
C THR A 149 5.98 7.11 4.36
N ILE A 150 6.52 8.09 3.63
CA ILE A 150 7.67 7.93 2.74
C ILE A 150 8.75 8.93 3.16
N HIS A 151 9.92 8.42 3.56
CA HIS A 151 11.09 9.19 3.98
C HIS A 151 12.26 8.86 3.05
N GLY A 152 12.75 9.83 2.29
CA GLY A 152 13.78 9.58 1.27
C GLY A 152 13.35 8.60 0.16
N GLY A 153 14.29 8.24 -0.71
CA GLY A 153 14.05 7.30 -1.81
C GLY A 153 13.10 7.77 -2.93
N SER A 154 12.76 6.85 -3.82
CA SER A 154 11.95 7.06 -5.03
C SER A 154 10.91 5.97 -5.23
N ALA A 155 10.27 5.54 -4.14
CA ALA A 155 9.29 4.46 -4.15
C ALA A 155 8.15 4.72 -5.15
N VAL A 156 7.63 3.65 -5.73
CA VAL A 156 6.42 3.69 -6.56
C VAL A 156 5.27 3.14 -5.73
N VAL A 157 4.18 3.89 -5.63
CA VAL A 157 2.95 3.45 -4.99
C VAL A 157 1.89 3.47 -6.06
N GLU A 158 1.36 2.30 -6.43
CA GLU A 158 0.43 2.19 -7.55
C GLU A 158 -0.79 1.34 -7.24
N ARG A 159 -1.95 1.69 -7.83
CA ARG A 159 -3.19 0.90 -7.70
C ARG A 159 -3.56 0.59 -6.24
N CYS A 160 -3.22 1.49 -5.33
CA CYS A 160 -3.53 1.35 -3.91
C CYS A 160 -4.77 2.16 -3.55
N ARG A 161 -5.49 1.68 -2.53
CA ARG A 161 -6.65 2.38 -1.99
C ARG A 161 -6.43 2.73 -0.52
N ILE A 162 -6.57 4.01 -0.20
CA ILE A 162 -6.52 4.51 1.17
C ILE A 162 -7.86 5.20 1.45
N SER A 163 -8.80 4.47 2.04
CA SER A 163 -10.17 4.94 2.18
C SER A 163 -10.77 4.77 3.56
N ASN A 164 -11.72 5.62 3.94
CA ASN A 164 -12.49 5.50 5.18
C ASN A 164 -11.60 5.38 6.42
N ASN A 165 -10.47 6.09 6.45
CA ASN A 165 -9.56 6.13 7.58
C ASN A 165 -9.82 7.38 8.41
N GLU A 166 -9.74 7.22 9.73
CA GLU A 166 -9.78 8.31 10.69
C GLU A 166 -8.37 8.64 11.14
N ILE A 167 -7.96 9.89 10.96
CA ILE A 167 -6.65 10.37 11.37
C ILE A 167 -6.75 11.47 12.43
N TYR A 168 -5.93 11.34 13.47
CA TYR A 168 -5.86 12.27 14.58
C TYR A 168 -4.50 12.96 14.60
N ASN A 169 -4.48 14.26 14.27
CA ASN A 169 -3.25 15.06 14.12
C ASN A 169 -2.20 14.41 13.21
N ALA A 170 -2.62 13.80 12.10
CA ALA A 170 -1.75 13.03 11.22
C ALA A 170 -2.00 13.34 9.73
N THR A 171 -1.40 12.56 8.86
CA THR A 171 -1.52 12.66 7.39
C THR A 171 -2.06 11.35 6.82
N ILE A 172 -2.72 11.38 5.66
CA ILE A 172 -3.03 10.14 4.92
C ILE A 172 -1.76 9.62 4.25
N ILE A 173 -1.14 10.41 3.37
CA ILE A 173 0.17 10.10 2.76
C ILE A 173 1.17 11.19 3.12
N ALA A 174 2.17 10.85 3.94
CA ALA A 174 3.26 11.74 4.32
C ALA A 174 4.49 11.50 3.44
N CYS A 175 5.09 12.57 2.91
CA CYS A 175 6.31 12.51 2.11
C CYS A 175 7.36 13.51 2.60
N ARG A 176 8.56 13.01 2.92
CA ARG A 176 9.58 13.76 3.65
C ARG A 176 11.01 13.43 3.25
N ARG A 177 11.95 14.22 3.76
CA ARG A 177 13.40 13.98 3.72
C ARG A 177 13.94 13.75 2.31
N GLY A 178 13.58 14.64 1.38
CA GLY A 178 14.08 14.56 0.00
C GLY A 178 13.50 13.41 -0.83
N ALA A 179 12.46 12.72 -0.35
CA ALA A 179 11.80 11.67 -1.12
C ALA A 179 11.23 12.20 -2.44
N ALA A 180 11.28 11.38 -3.49
CA ALA A 180 10.66 11.66 -4.79
C ALA A 180 9.81 10.46 -5.24
N PRO A 181 8.75 10.09 -4.50
CA PRO A 181 7.94 8.94 -4.85
C PRO A 181 7.05 9.25 -6.06
N THR A 182 6.65 8.20 -6.77
CA THR A 182 5.63 8.28 -7.82
C THR A 182 4.36 7.59 -7.33
N LEU A 183 3.25 8.33 -7.30
CA LEU A 183 1.93 7.85 -6.92
C LEU A 183 1.09 7.70 -8.19
N VAL A 184 0.77 6.47 -8.58
CA VAL A 184 0.10 6.14 -9.85
C VAL A 184 -1.23 5.45 -9.60
N ASP A 185 -2.32 5.93 -10.20
CA ASP A 185 -3.63 5.25 -10.19
C ASP A 185 -4.09 4.86 -8.77
N ASN A 186 -3.79 5.71 -7.79
CA ASN A 186 -4.19 5.50 -6.41
C ASN A 186 -5.52 6.18 -6.13
N ILE A 187 -6.28 5.63 -5.19
CA ILE A 187 -7.54 6.21 -4.73
C ILE A 187 -7.43 6.55 -3.25
N VAL A 188 -7.63 7.82 -2.92
CA VAL A 188 -7.65 8.34 -1.55
C VAL A 188 -9.01 8.96 -1.28
N SER A 189 -9.89 8.24 -0.59
CA SER A 189 -11.30 8.64 -0.49
C SER A 189 -11.96 8.44 0.88
N GLY A 190 -12.92 9.30 1.24
CA GLY A 190 -13.71 9.12 2.46
C GLY A 190 -12.90 9.18 3.77
N ASN A 191 -11.67 9.71 3.74
CA ASN A 191 -10.84 9.81 4.94
C ASN A 191 -11.23 11.04 5.77
N ALA A 192 -11.25 10.90 7.09
CA ALA A 192 -11.65 11.96 8.03
C ALA A 192 -10.50 12.32 8.97
N GLY A 193 -10.36 13.61 9.28
CA GLY A 193 -9.23 14.13 10.06
C GLY A 193 -9.68 15.04 11.19
N TRP A 194 -9.17 14.83 12.41
CA TRP A 194 -9.53 15.64 13.58
C TRP A 194 -8.38 15.81 14.59
N PRO A 195 -8.16 16.99 15.22
CA PRO A 195 -8.62 18.31 14.78
C PRO A 195 -7.90 18.77 13.51
N ILE A 196 -6.76 18.16 13.17
CA ILE A 196 -5.98 18.46 11.98
C ILE A 196 -5.69 17.14 11.25
N GLY A 197 -6.01 17.10 9.97
CA GLY A 197 -5.68 15.99 9.07
C GLY A 197 -5.24 16.53 7.73
N PHE A 198 -4.21 15.90 7.14
CA PHE A 198 -3.70 16.23 5.81
C PHE A 198 -3.99 15.09 4.85
N GLY A 199 -4.38 15.38 3.61
CA GLY A 199 -4.46 14.39 2.54
C GLY A 199 -3.07 13.86 2.19
N ILE A 200 -2.39 14.53 1.27
CA ILE A 200 -0.96 14.34 1.02
C ILE A 200 -0.20 15.50 1.63
N ARG A 201 0.83 15.23 2.44
CA ARG A 201 1.74 16.26 2.98
C ARG A 201 3.15 16.00 2.49
N SER A 202 3.65 16.91 1.66
CA SER A 202 4.99 16.93 1.11
C SER A 202 5.83 18.02 1.78
N GLU A 203 6.94 17.64 2.40
CA GLU A 203 7.80 18.57 3.12
C GLU A 203 9.24 18.08 3.19
N GLU A 204 10.13 18.90 3.79
CA GLU A 204 11.56 18.56 3.95
C GLU A 204 12.25 18.18 2.64
N GLY A 205 11.94 18.91 1.56
CA GLY A 205 12.52 18.70 0.24
C GLY A 205 11.94 17.52 -0.53
N CYS A 206 10.89 16.85 -0.04
CA CYS A 206 10.15 15.89 -0.84
C CYS A 206 9.49 16.56 -2.06
N ASN A 207 9.32 15.82 -3.16
CA ASN A 207 8.47 16.18 -4.29
C ASN A 207 7.82 14.92 -4.89
N PRO A 208 6.60 14.53 -4.48
CA PRO A 208 5.91 13.38 -5.05
C PRO A 208 5.39 13.72 -6.45
N THR A 209 5.48 12.77 -7.37
CA THR A 209 4.79 12.86 -8.67
C THR A 209 3.47 12.11 -8.59
N LEU A 210 2.37 12.76 -8.94
CA LEU A 210 1.04 12.12 -8.99
C LEU A 210 0.64 11.90 -10.45
N ILE A 211 0.16 10.71 -10.77
CA ILE A 211 -0.35 10.31 -12.09
C ILE A 211 -1.65 9.54 -11.87
N GLY A 212 -2.72 9.89 -12.59
CA GLY A 212 -3.98 9.14 -12.54
C GLY A 212 -4.61 9.01 -11.15
N THR A 213 -4.18 9.82 -10.17
CA THR A 213 -4.56 9.65 -8.77
C THR A 213 -5.86 10.38 -8.47
N LEU A 214 -6.80 9.67 -7.84
CA LEU A 214 -8.08 10.20 -7.40
C LEU A 214 -8.04 10.51 -5.90
N MET A 215 -8.33 11.76 -5.54
CA MET A 215 -8.54 12.19 -4.16
C MET A 215 -9.91 12.86 -4.03
N CYS A 216 -10.85 12.22 -3.33
CA CYS A 216 -12.25 12.67 -3.29
C CYS A 216 -12.93 12.39 -1.94
N GLY A 217 -13.98 13.14 -1.60
CA GLY A 217 -14.81 12.85 -0.41
C GLY A 217 -14.07 12.83 0.94
N ASN A 218 -12.87 13.39 1.01
CA ASN A 218 -12.07 13.43 2.24
C ASN A 218 -12.50 14.63 3.10
N THR A 219 -12.76 14.39 4.38
CA THR A 219 -13.07 15.43 5.37
C THR A 219 -11.83 15.75 6.20
N LEU A 220 -10.85 16.39 5.56
CA LEU A 220 -9.54 16.70 6.12
C LEU A 220 -9.34 18.22 6.19
N ALA A 221 -8.69 18.70 7.25
CA ALA A 221 -8.42 20.13 7.42
C ALA A 221 -7.53 20.71 6.31
N PHE A 222 -6.66 19.88 5.73
CA PHE A 222 -5.72 20.26 4.68
C PHE A 222 -5.75 19.24 3.53
N ASN A 223 -6.58 19.51 2.53
CA ASN A 223 -6.78 18.68 1.33
C ASN A 223 -6.43 19.49 0.06
N PRO A 224 -6.16 18.85 -1.09
CA PRO A 224 -5.77 17.45 -1.28
C PRO A 224 -4.28 17.22 -1.03
N VAL A 225 -3.44 18.21 -1.38
CA VAL A 225 -1.98 18.12 -1.27
C VAL A 225 -1.44 19.41 -0.65
N VAL A 226 -0.61 19.28 0.39
CA VAL A 226 0.12 20.39 1.01
C VAL A 226 1.61 20.24 0.71
N GLY A 227 2.22 21.31 0.22
CA GLY A 227 3.64 21.36 -0.13
C GLY A 227 3.92 21.08 -1.62
N PRO A 228 5.20 21.00 -2.01
CA PRO A 228 5.59 20.80 -3.40
C PRO A 228 5.20 19.40 -3.90
N TRP A 229 4.69 19.33 -5.12
CA TRP A 229 4.41 18.08 -5.84
C TRP A 229 4.49 18.34 -7.35
N THR A 230 4.61 17.26 -8.12
CA THR A 230 4.68 17.28 -9.58
C THR A 230 3.44 16.63 -10.17
N ASP A 231 2.73 17.35 -11.02
CA ASP A 231 1.60 16.81 -11.78
C ASP A 231 2.11 16.04 -12.99
N GLY A 232 1.94 14.71 -12.97
CA GLY A 232 2.21 13.82 -14.09
C GLY A 232 0.99 13.59 -15.00
N GLY A 233 -0.16 14.21 -14.70
CA GLY A 233 -1.39 14.17 -15.50
C GLY A 233 -2.41 13.13 -15.03
N GLY A 234 -3.67 13.34 -15.43
CA GLY A 234 -4.79 12.42 -15.14
C GLY A 234 -5.30 12.44 -13.69
N ASN A 235 -4.84 13.38 -12.86
CA ASN A 235 -5.24 13.45 -11.46
C ASN A 235 -6.60 14.13 -11.29
N THR A 236 -7.43 13.57 -10.42
CA THR A 236 -8.70 14.16 -9.97
C THR A 236 -8.58 14.47 -8.48
N LEU A 237 -8.30 15.72 -8.14
CA LEU A 237 -7.99 16.13 -6.77
C LEU A 237 -9.08 17.05 -6.21
N ASP A 238 -9.56 16.73 -5.01
CA ASP A 238 -10.55 17.51 -4.25
C ASP A 238 -11.92 17.65 -4.97
N GLY A 239 -12.24 16.67 -5.82
CA GLY A 239 -13.54 16.55 -6.46
C GLY A 239 -14.58 15.87 -5.58
N ALA A 240 -15.85 15.98 -5.97
CA ALA A 240 -16.84 14.98 -5.59
C ALA A 240 -16.29 13.61 -5.99
N CYS A 241 -16.45 12.60 -5.14
CA CYS A 241 -16.13 11.26 -5.61
C CYS A 241 -17.00 10.99 -6.84
N PRO A 242 -16.43 10.33 -7.87
CA PRO A 242 -17.26 9.75 -8.90
C PRO A 242 -18.41 9.02 -8.22
N CYS A 243 -19.60 9.25 -8.74
CA CYS A 243 -20.83 8.77 -8.16
C CYS A 243 -20.67 7.28 -7.81
N PRO A 244 -21.20 6.80 -6.67
CA PRO A 244 -20.79 5.51 -6.10
C PRO A 244 -20.85 4.30 -7.05
N ALA A 245 -21.64 4.40 -8.11
CA ALA A 245 -21.77 3.38 -9.15
C ALA A 245 -20.74 3.46 -10.29
N ASP A 246 -19.92 4.51 -10.35
CA ASP A 246 -18.73 4.62 -11.21
C ASP A 246 -17.55 4.00 -10.43
N ILE A 247 -17.44 2.69 -10.55
CA ILE A 247 -16.54 1.83 -9.80
C ILE A 247 -15.23 1.57 -10.53
N ASP A 248 -15.14 1.88 -11.84
CA ASP A 248 -13.88 1.91 -12.57
C ASP A 248 -13.28 3.33 -12.71
N TYR A 249 -14.02 4.35 -12.24
CA TYR A 249 -13.63 5.76 -12.11
C TYR A 249 -13.29 6.42 -13.44
N ASP A 250 -13.91 5.99 -14.54
CA ASP A 250 -13.75 6.63 -15.85
C ASP A 250 -14.56 7.94 -15.98
N GLY A 251 -15.35 8.28 -14.96
CA GLY A 251 -16.20 9.46 -14.88
C GLY A 251 -17.63 9.23 -15.36
N VAL A 252 -17.99 8.00 -15.74
CA VAL A 252 -19.29 7.63 -16.32
C VAL A 252 -19.77 6.29 -15.76
N VAL A 253 -20.95 6.28 -15.13
CA VAL A 253 -21.63 5.02 -14.81
C VAL A 253 -22.11 4.36 -16.10
N GLY A 254 -21.45 3.27 -16.48
CA GLY A 254 -21.63 2.62 -17.76
C GLY A 254 -21.43 1.12 -17.74
N PHE A 255 -21.07 0.59 -18.91
CA PHE A 255 -20.91 -0.85 -19.08
C PHE A 255 -19.67 -1.40 -18.35
N GLY A 256 -18.63 -0.58 -18.18
CA GLY A 256 -17.45 -0.91 -17.38
C GLY A 256 -17.83 -1.22 -15.94
N ASP A 257 -18.63 -0.35 -15.32
CA ASP A 257 -19.14 -0.53 -13.96
C ASP A 257 -20.06 -1.73 -13.82
N LEU A 258 -20.95 -1.94 -14.80
CA LEU A 258 -21.82 -3.11 -14.81
C LEU A 258 -20.99 -4.40 -14.81
N LEU A 259 -19.95 -4.47 -15.64
CA LEU A 259 -19.03 -5.61 -15.64
C LEU A 259 -18.28 -5.72 -14.32
N GLY A 260 -17.89 -4.60 -13.71
CA GLY A 260 -17.18 -4.61 -12.44
C GLY A 260 -18.02 -5.18 -11.29
N VAL A 261 -19.33 -4.91 -11.25
CA VAL A 261 -20.28 -5.53 -10.31
C VAL A 261 -20.45 -7.02 -10.60
N LEU A 262 -20.72 -7.39 -11.86
CA LEU A 262 -20.92 -8.79 -12.24
C LEU A 262 -19.67 -9.67 -12.01
N ALA A 263 -18.48 -9.11 -12.18
CA ALA A 263 -17.22 -9.82 -11.98
C ALA A 263 -16.90 -10.09 -10.50
N ARG A 264 -17.51 -9.33 -9.57
CA ARG A 264 -17.22 -9.38 -8.14
C ARG A 264 -18.40 -9.86 -7.28
N TRP A 265 -19.40 -10.47 -7.92
CA TRP A 265 -20.63 -10.94 -7.28
C TRP A 265 -20.37 -11.84 -6.06
N GLY A 266 -21.01 -11.51 -4.93
CA GLY A 266 -20.88 -12.22 -3.67
C GLY A 266 -20.44 -11.31 -2.50
N PRO A 267 -20.03 -11.89 -1.37
CA PRO A 267 -19.73 -11.12 -0.15
C PRO A 267 -18.59 -10.14 -0.34
N CYS A 268 -18.76 -8.95 0.24
CA CYS A 268 -17.79 -7.88 0.20
C CYS A 268 -16.80 -7.99 1.37
N LEU A 269 -15.58 -8.44 1.11
CA LEU A 269 -14.60 -8.74 2.16
C LEU A 269 -13.42 -7.73 2.27
N GLY A 270 -13.36 -6.68 1.45
CA GLY A 270 -12.26 -5.70 1.45
C GLY A 270 -12.01 -5.02 0.10
N TRP A 271 -10.83 -5.20 -0.52
CA TRP A 271 -10.57 -4.60 -1.85
C TRP A 271 -11.64 -5.05 -2.87
N GLY A 272 -11.99 -4.21 -3.84
CA GLY A 272 -13.06 -4.50 -4.79
C GLY A 272 -14.49 -4.30 -4.25
N CYS A 273 -14.65 -3.78 -3.02
CA CYS A 273 -15.96 -3.36 -2.49
C CYS A 273 -16.53 -2.08 -3.10
N GLU A 274 -15.86 -1.51 -4.10
CA GLU A 274 -16.47 -0.48 -4.95
C GLU A 274 -17.75 -0.98 -5.64
N ALA A 275 -17.81 -2.28 -5.94
CA ALA A 275 -19.01 -2.90 -6.47
C ALA A 275 -20.11 -3.16 -5.40
N ASP A 276 -19.85 -2.94 -4.11
CA ASP A 276 -20.86 -2.93 -3.03
C ASP A 276 -21.28 -1.47 -2.83
N ILE A 277 -22.06 -1.00 -3.79
CA ILE A 277 -22.43 0.40 -3.99
C ILE A 277 -23.43 0.86 -2.92
N ASP A 278 -24.24 -0.05 -2.36
CA ASP A 278 -25.18 0.24 -1.28
C ASP A 278 -24.63 -0.03 0.14
N ASP A 279 -23.35 -0.38 0.25
CA ASP A 279 -22.59 -0.64 1.48
C ASP A 279 -23.27 -1.68 2.40
N ASN A 280 -24.01 -2.65 1.83
CA ASN A 280 -24.72 -3.65 2.62
C ASN A 280 -23.83 -4.84 3.03
N GLY A 281 -22.61 -4.93 2.49
CA GLY A 281 -21.65 -5.99 2.76
C GLY A 281 -21.67 -7.13 1.75
N ASP A 282 -22.51 -7.08 0.71
CA ASP A 282 -22.64 -8.07 -0.35
C ASP A 282 -22.78 -7.39 -1.72
N ILE A 283 -21.89 -7.71 -2.67
CA ILE A 283 -22.00 -7.31 -4.08
C ILE A 283 -23.07 -8.17 -4.74
N GLY A 284 -24.23 -7.59 -4.98
CA GLY A 284 -25.39 -8.32 -5.46
C GLY A 284 -26.37 -7.47 -6.28
N PHE A 285 -27.64 -7.84 -6.17
CA PHE A 285 -28.68 -7.22 -6.99
C PHE A 285 -28.94 -5.75 -6.61
N GLY A 286 -28.71 -5.37 -5.35
CA GLY A 286 -28.80 -3.99 -4.89
C GLY A 286 -27.82 -3.09 -5.63
N ASP A 287 -26.57 -3.53 -5.74
CA ASP A 287 -25.49 -2.80 -6.40
C ASP A 287 -25.67 -2.77 -7.92
N LEU A 288 -26.08 -3.90 -8.50
CA LEU A 288 -26.44 -3.93 -9.91
C LEU A 288 -27.55 -2.92 -10.22
N LEU A 289 -28.54 -2.78 -9.33
CA LEU A 289 -29.58 -1.77 -9.47
C LEU A 289 -29.02 -0.35 -9.28
N ALA A 290 -28.05 -0.14 -8.39
CA ALA A 290 -27.39 1.15 -8.21
C ALA A 290 -26.71 1.62 -9.50
N VAL A 291 -25.96 0.73 -10.19
CA VAL A 291 -25.39 1.01 -11.53
C VAL A 291 -26.47 1.33 -12.55
N LEU A 292 -27.49 0.48 -12.66
CA LEU A 292 -28.54 0.66 -13.68
C LEU A 292 -29.42 1.91 -13.44
N SER A 293 -29.55 2.35 -12.20
CA SER A 293 -30.39 3.50 -11.82
C SER A 293 -29.68 4.84 -11.91
N THR A 294 -28.34 4.85 -11.99
CA THR A 294 -27.51 6.07 -12.06
C THR A 294 -26.71 6.16 -13.37
N TRP A 295 -27.13 5.41 -14.40
CA TRP A 295 -26.47 5.31 -15.70
C TRP A 295 -26.25 6.67 -16.36
N GLY A 296 -25.01 6.94 -16.77
CA GLY A 296 -24.59 8.20 -17.38
C GLY A 296 -23.42 8.87 -16.65
N PRO A 297 -23.05 10.10 -17.04
CA PRO A 297 -21.97 10.83 -16.39
C PRO A 297 -22.29 11.10 -14.91
N CYS A 298 -21.27 11.07 -14.06
CA CYS A 298 -21.42 11.48 -12.67
C CYS A 298 -21.59 13.01 -12.57
N GLU A 299 -22.82 13.47 -12.29
CA GLU A 299 -23.16 14.89 -12.04
C GLU A 299 -23.12 15.28 -10.55
#